data_AF-A0A2N0NMK5-F1
#
_entry.id   AF-A0A2N0NMK5-F1
#
_cell.length_a   1.000
_cell.length_b   1.000
_cell.length_c   1.000
_cell.angle_alpha   90.00
_cell.angle_beta   90.00
_cell.angle_gamma   90.00
#
_symmetry.space_group_name_H-M   'P 1'
#
loop_
_entity.id
_entity.type
_entity.pdbx_description
1 polymer ?
#
loop_
_entity_poly.entity_id
_entity_poly.type
_entity_poly.pdbx_seq_one_letter_code
_entity_poly.pdbx_strand_id
1 'polypeptide(L)'
;KAYIRVRTWNHFDRYNALKAVREVGIHTASDDLNCQYYYRKVAREERLPLSSWAVLRNYSYELAPDGIYLFRVSVNNYNLISEDEYNNPLISSAFLRDRTLILTWDIETYSSRKTGEVPNAKYDEDKVFMICMTVHWKDDPEPLKQICLVDVETAPDPGWITIALTIHNMTGDLLWRKPVN
;
A
#
# COMPACT_ATOMS: atom_id res chain seq x y z
N LYS A 1 -19.86 -33.35 13.84
CA LYS A 1 -20.86 -32.43 14.44
C LYS A 1 -21.45 -31.58 13.32
N ALA A 2 -22.77 -31.39 13.29
CA ALA A 2 -23.42 -30.49 12.34
C ALA A 2 -23.28 -29.04 12.81
N TYR A 3 -23.10 -28.11 11.87
CA TYR A 3 -23.01 -26.68 12.13
C TYR A 3 -24.04 -25.95 11.27
N ILE A 4 -24.57 -24.84 11.78
CA ILE A 4 -25.46 -23.95 11.03
C ILE A 4 -24.62 -22.78 10.49
N ARG A 5 -24.68 -22.52 9.17
CA ARG A 5 -24.05 -21.33 8.57
C ARG A 5 -25.07 -20.20 8.50
N VAL A 6 -24.83 -19.15 9.27
CA VAL A 6 -25.64 -17.92 9.24
C VAL A 6 -24.96 -16.93 8.30
N ARG A 7 -25.72 -16.39 7.33
CA ARG A 7 -25.28 -15.32 6.43
C ARG A 7 -25.93 -14.01 6.83
N THR A 8 -25.20 -12.92 6.66
CA THR A 8 -25.65 -11.55 6.95
C THR A 8 -25.40 -10.69 5.72
N TRP A 9 -26.12 -9.58 5.61
CA TRP A 9 -26.07 -8.73 4.42
C TRP A 9 -24.74 -7.98 4.29
N ASN A 10 -24.21 -7.53 5.42
CA ASN A 10 -22.99 -6.74 5.47
C ASN A 10 -22.17 -7.10 6.72
N HIS A 11 -20.97 -6.53 6.79
CA HIS A 11 -20.04 -6.77 7.88
C HIS A 11 -20.54 -6.26 9.24
N PHE A 12 -21.29 -5.17 9.26
CA PHE A 12 -21.85 -4.57 10.47
C PHE A 12 -22.89 -5.50 11.12
N ASP A 13 -23.83 -6.02 10.31
CA ASP A 13 -24.84 -6.97 10.76
C ASP A 13 -24.21 -8.27 11.26
N ARG A 14 -23.16 -8.76 10.57
CA ARG A 14 -22.38 -9.91 11.02
C ARG A 14 -21.83 -9.70 12.43
N TYR A 15 -21.21 -8.54 12.67
CA TYR A 15 -20.61 -8.22 13.96
C TYR A 15 -21.65 -8.20 15.08
N ASN A 16 -22.79 -7.52 14.86
CA ASN A 16 -23.87 -7.44 15.84
C ASN A 16 -24.49 -8.81 16.12
N ALA A 17 -24.70 -9.63 15.09
CA ALA A 17 -25.21 -10.99 15.25
C ALA A 17 -24.25 -11.87 16.06
N LEU A 18 -22.94 -11.82 15.78
CA LEU A 18 -21.93 -12.56 16.54
C LEU A 18 -21.88 -12.13 18.01
N LYS A 19 -22.01 -10.83 18.29
CA LYS A 19 -22.06 -10.31 19.65
C LYS A 19 -23.26 -10.86 20.41
N ALA A 20 -24.47 -10.76 19.84
CA ALA A 20 -25.70 -11.26 20.45
C ALA A 20 -25.65 -12.78 20.72
N VAL A 21 -25.14 -13.57 19.76
CA VAL A 21 -24.99 -15.04 19.90
C VAL A 21 -24.06 -15.41 21.07
N ARG A 22 -23.00 -14.63 21.29
CA ARG A 22 -22.08 -14.86 22.41
C ARG A 22 -22.66 -14.41 23.75
N GLU A 23 -23.41 -13.31 23.78
CA GLU A 23 -24.10 -12.85 25.00
C GLU A 23 -25.06 -13.89 25.57
N VAL A 24 -25.68 -14.70 24.70
CA VAL A 24 -26.55 -15.82 25.10
C VAL A 24 -25.82 -17.16 25.32
N GLY A 25 -24.49 -17.17 25.27
CA GLY A 25 -23.66 -18.35 25.57
C GLY A 25 -23.62 -19.43 24.47
N ILE A 26 -24.03 -19.11 23.23
CA ILE A 26 -23.95 -20.07 22.13
C ILE A 26 -22.50 -20.17 21.63
N HIS A 27 -22.00 -21.40 21.52
CA HIS A 27 -20.68 -21.67 20.97
C HIS A 27 -20.64 -21.48 19.45
N THR A 28 -19.69 -20.67 18.99
CA THR A 28 -19.44 -20.40 17.58
C THR A 28 -18.19 -21.13 17.10
N ALA A 29 -18.23 -21.68 15.88
CA ALA A 29 -17.09 -22.41 15.29
C ALA A 29 -16.19 -21.54 14.40
N SER A 30 -16.63 -20.31 14.10
CA SER A 30 -15.97 -19.39 13.18
C SER A 30 -16.29 -17.95 13.59
N ASP A 31 -15.42 -17.38 14.41
CA ASP A 31 -15.73 -16.28 15.31
C ASP A 31 -14.70 -15.14 15.25
N ASP A 32 -14.42 -14.67 14.03
CA ASP A 32 -13.67 -13.43 13.83
C ASP A 32 -14.49 -12.23 14.30
N LEU A 33 -14.25 -11.85 15.56
CA LEU A 33 -14.81 -10.67 16.22
C LEU A 33 -14.14 -9.37 15.77
N ASN A 34 -12.95 -9.46 15.20
CA ASN A 34 -12.23 -8.29 14.75
C ASN A 34 -12.80 -7.81 13.41
N CYS A 35 -13.44 -6.65 13.43
CA CYS A 35 -14.00 -6.02 12.24
C CYS A 35 -12.94 -5.52 11.26
N GLN A 36 -11.73 -5.23 11.73
CA GLN A 36 -10.62 -4.71 10.93
C GLN A 36 -10.04 -5.74 9.96
N TYR A 37 -10.21 -7.03 10.24
CA TYR A 37 -9.61 -8.12 9.45
C TYR A 37 -10.64 -8.99 8.72
N TYR A 38 -11.84 -8.47 8.46
CA TYR A 38 -12.90 -9.22 7.79
C TYR A 38 -12.49 -9.78 6.43
N TYR A 39 -11.64 -9.08 5.69
CA TYR A 39 -11.14 -9.55 4.39
C TYR A 39 -10.41 -10.90 4.51
N ARG A 40 -9.70 -11.17 5.62
CA ARG A 40 -9.02 -12.46 5.86
C ARG A 40 -10.02 -13.58 6.02
N LYS A 41 -11.15 -13.29 6.67
CA LYS A 41 -12.24 -14.24 6.85
C LYS A 41 -12.88 -14.61 5.51
N VAL A 42 -13.21 -13.60 4.70
CA VAL A 42 -13.75 -13.80 3.35
C VAL A 42 -12.76 -14.57 2.49
N ALA A 43 -11.49 -14.17 2.46
CA ALA A 43 -10.46 -14.86 1.71
C ALA A 43 -10.29 -16.33 2.11
N ARG A 44 -10.39 -16.66 3.40
CA ARG A 44 -10.32 -18.05 3.87
C ARG A 44 -11.56 -18.86 3.47
N GLU A 45 -12.76 -18.31 3.63
CA GLU A 45 -14.00 -19.02 3.29
C GLU A 45 -14.14 -19.25 1.79
N GLU A 46 -13.77 -18.25 1.00
CA GLU A 46 -13.87 -18.27 -0.46
C GLU A 46 -12.57 -18.75 -1.13
N ARG A 47 -11.56 -19.14 -0.34
CA ARG A 47 -10.25 -19.65 -0.79
C ARG A 47 -9.55 -18.72 -1.80
N LEU A 48 -9.61 -17.41 -1.55
CA LEU A 48 -9.05 -16.41 -2.43
C LEU A 48 -7.51 -16.38 -2.36
N PRO A 49 -6.81 -16.31 -3.51
CA PRO A 49 -5.38 -16.05 -3.54
C PRO A 49 -5.08 -14.60 -3.13
N LEU A 50 -4.57 -14.41 -1.91
CA LEU A 50 -4.19 -13.09 -1.38
C LEU A 50 -2.80 -12.63 -1.81
N SER A 51 -1.88 -13.57 -2.05
CA SER A 51 -0.47 -13.30 -2.39
C SER A 51 0.02 -14.22 -3.50
N SER A 52 -0.86 -14.53 -4.46
CA SER A 52 -0.57 -15.40 -5.60
C SER A 52 -1.24 -14.85 -6.84
N TRP A 53 -0.75 -15.25 -8.01
CA TRP A 53 -1.36 -14.88 -9.27
C TRP A 53 -2.80 -15.42 -9.37
N ALA A 54 -3.70 -14.56 -9.85
CA ALA A 54 -5.11 -14.86 -9.98
C ALA A 54 -5.62 -14.53 -11.39
N VAL A 55 -6.62 -15.29 -11.82
CA VAL A 55 -7.26 -15.13 -13.12
C VAL A 55 -8.66 -14.55 -12.89
N LEU A 56 -8.91 -13.42 -13.53
CA LEU A 56 -10.22 -12.77 -13.53
C LEU A 56 -11.03 -13.25 -14.72
N ARG A 57 -12.22 -13.79 -14.47
CA ARG A 57 -13.18 -14.18 -15.52
C ARG A 57 -14.46 -13.36 -15.39
N ASN A 58 -15.19 -13.17 -16.50
CA ASN A 58 -16.49 -12.49 -16.52
C ASN A 58 -16.51 -11.19 -15.69
N TYR A 59 -15.45 -10.39 -15.81
CA TYR A 59 -15.34 -9.11 -15.14
C TYR A 59 -15.94 -8.00 -15.99
N SER A 60 -16.36 -6.93 -15.35
CA SER A 60 -16.58 -5.63 -15.99
C SER A 60 -15.43 -4.71 -15.62
N TYR A 61 -15.04 -3.80 -16.51
CA TYR A 61 -14.01 -2.82 -16.22
C TYR A 61 -14.43 -1.41 -16.64
N GLU A 62 -13.89 -0.42 -15.96
CA GLU A 62 -13.97 0.99 -16.32
C GLU A 62 -12.57 1.62 -16.27
N LEU A 63 -12.28 2.53 -17.21
CA LEU A 63 -11.05 3.32 -17.18
C LEU A 63 -11.32 4.57 -16.34
N ALA A 64 -10.65 4.70 -15.20
CA ALA A 64 -10.75 5.87 -14.35
C ALA A 64 -10.05 7.08 -15.01
N PRO A 65 -10.43 8.32 -14.63
CA PRO A 65 -9.89 9.54 -15.25
C PRO A 65 -8.36 9.69 -15.17
N ASP A 66 -7.72 9.04 -14.20
CA ASP A 66 -6.27 8.99 -14.00
C ASP A 66 -5.56 7.92 -14.84
N GLY A 67 -6.29 7.23 -15.73
CA GLY A 67 -5.76 6.18 -16.59
C GLY A 67 -5.65 4.82 -15.91
N ILE A 68 -6.20 4.65 -14.70
CA ILE A 68 -6.20 3.38 -13.97
C ILE A 68 -7.41 2.54 -14.37
N TYR A 69 -7.21 1.26 -14.65
CA TYR A 69 -8.31 0.33 -14.89
C TYR A 69 -8.90 -0.16 -13.57
N LEU A 70 -10.21 0.05 -13.38
CA LEU A 70 -10.95 -0.54 -12.27
C LEU A 70 -11.73 -1.76 -12.75
N PHE A 71 -11.40 -2.92 -12.18
CA PHE A 71 -12.07 -4.18 -12.48
C PHE A 71 -13.09 -4.51 -11.38
N ARG A 72 -14.30 -4.88 -11.77
CA ARG A 72 -15.32 -5.46 -10.89
C ARG A 72 -15.57 -6.90 -11.29
N VAL A 73 -15.42 -7.81 -10.34
CA VAL A 73 -15.47 -9.25 -10.56
C VAL A 73 -16.27 -9.91 -9.44
N SER A 74 -17.09 -10.90 -9.78
CA SER A 74 -17.72 -11.76 -8.78
C SER A 74 -16.65 -12.62 -8.11
N VAL A 75 -16.77 -12.85 -6.80
CA VAL A 75 -15.83 -13.68 -6.03
C VAL A 75 -15.63 -15.08 -6.65
N ASN A 76 -16.69 -15.67 -7.23
CA ASN A 76 -16.64 -16.97 -7.89
C ASN A 76 -15.80 -16.98 -9.17
N ASN A 77 -15.54 -15.81 -9.76
CA ASN A 77 -14.76 -15.65 -10.96
C ASN A 77 -13.34 -15.12 -10.70
N TYR A 78 -12.94 -14.99 -9.42
CA TYR A 78 -11.60 -14.67 -8.98
C TYR A 78 -10.93 -15.96 -8.50
N ASN A 79 -10.08 -16.57 -9.33
CA ASN A 79 -9.54 -17.90 -9.05
C ASN A 79 -8.01 -17.88 -9.11
N LEU A 80 -7.39 -18.83 -8.41
CA LEU A 80 -5.95 -19.09 -8.55
C LEU A 80 -5.65 -19.46 -10.02
N ILE A 81 -4.52 -18.99 -10.53
CA ILE A 81 -4.02 -19.43 -11.83
C ILE A 81 -3.73 -20.94 -11.81
N SER A 82 -4.02 -21.66 -12.90
CA SER A 82 -3.64 -23.07 -13.02
C SER A 82 -2.16 -23.23 -13.37
N GLU A 83 -1.59 -24.39 -13.08
CA GLU A 83 -0.19 -24.70 -13.46
C GLU A 83 0.02 -24.65 -14.98
N ASP A 84 -0.96 -25.07 -15.77
CA ASP A 84 -0.91 -25.01 -17.23
C ASP A 84 -0.85 -23.56 -17.73
N GLU A 85 -1.63 -22.66 -17.13
CA GLU A 85 -1.63 -21.24 -17.48
C GLU A 85 -0.33 -20.55 -17.05
N TYR A 86 0.30 -20.98 -15.96
CA TYR A 86 1.61 -20.47 -15.51
C TYR A 86 2.71 -20.72 -16.56
N ASN A 87 2.66 -21.87 -17.23
CA ASN A 87 3.61 -22.28 -18.26
C ASN A 87 3.29 -21.73 -19.65
N ASN A 88 2.20 -20.96 -19.80
CA ASN A 88 1.81 -20.41 -21.10
C ASN A 88 2.87 -19.40 -21.59
N PRO A 89 3.54 -19.65 -22.73
CA PRO A 89 4.64 -18.80 -23.21
C PRO A 89 4.22 -17.36 -23.53
N LEU A 90 2.92 -17.08 -23.69
CA LEU A 90 2.41 -15.73 -23.93
C LEU A 90 2.40 -14.85 -22.68
N ILE A 91 2.31 -15.45 -21.50
CA ILE A 91 2.13 -14.72 -20.22
C ILE A 91 3.15 -15.12 -19.15
N SER A 92 3.87 -16.23 -19.32
CA SER A 92 4.84 -16.74 -18.35
C SER A 92 5.92 -15.69 -18.02
N SER A 93 6.37 -14.93 -19.02
CA SER A 93 7.34 -13.84 -18.80
C SER A 93 6.80 -12.73 -17.89
N ALA A 94 5.50 -12.49 -17.90
CA ALA A 94 4.86 -11.51 -17.01
C ALA A 94 4.76 -12.02 -15.57
N PHE A 95 4.77 -13.34 -15.35
CA PHE A 95 4.76 -13.95 -14.02
C PHE A 95 6.15 -14.15 -13.41
N LEU A 96 7.20 -14.16 -14.25
CA LEU A 96 8.59 -14.33 -13.80
C LEU A 96 9.11 -13.17 -12.94
N ARG A 97 8.61 -11.96 -13.15
CA ARG A 97 9.01 -10.76 -12.40
C ARG A 97 7.78 -9.99 -11.97
N ASP A 98 7.61 -9.86 -10.67
CA ASP A 98 6.60 -8.98 -10.12
C ASP A 98 7.01 -7.52 -10.40
N ARG A 99 6.16 -6.78 -11.11
CA ARG A 99 6.38 -5.35 -11.40
C ARG A 99 5.95 -4.48 -10.22
N THR A 100 6.26 -4.92 -9.00
CA THR A 100 6.08 -4.13 -7.80
C THR A 100 7.13 -3.02 -7.79
N LEU A 101 6.65 -1.79 -7.65
CA LEU A 101 7.48 -0.62 -7.43
C LEU A 101 7.75 -0.48 -5.93
N ILE A 102 9.02 -0.40 -5.53
CA ILE A 102 9.45 -0.21 -4.15
C ILE A 102 9.97 1.22 -3.99
N LEU A 103 9.43 1.94 -2.99
CA LEU A 103 9.98 3.20 -2.52
C LEU A 103 10.64 2.95 -1.16
N THR A 104 11.93 3.22 -1.05
CA THR A 104 12.63 3.31 0.23
C THR A 104 12.96 4.77 0.51
N TRP A 105 12.94 5.16 1.78
CA TRP A 105 13.22 6.53 2.19
C TRP A 105 13.85 6.57 3.57
N ASP A 106 14.60 7.62 3.83
CA ASP A 106 15.17 7.96 5.13
C ASP A 106 15.17 9.48 5.33
N ILE A 107 15.23 9.94 6.58
CA ILE A 107 15.16 11.36 6.93
C ILE A 107 16.33 11.79 7.80
N GLU A 108 16.76 13.04 7.60
CA GLU A 108 17.70 13.69 8.49
C GLU A 108 17.04 14.86 9.22
N THR A 109 17.39 14.98 10.49
CA THR A 109 16.80 15.96 11.39
C THR A 109 17.85 16.75 12.13
N TYR A 110 17.53 17.99 12.46
CA TYR A 110 18.33 18.82 13.35
C TYR A 110 17.45 19.48 14.40
N SER A 111 18.05 19.84 15.53
CA SER A 111 17.40 20.60 16.60
C SER A 111 18.21 21.85 16.91
N SER A 112 17.57 23.02 16.85
CA SER A 112 18.18 24.27 17.36
C SER A 112 17.98 24.49 18.85
N ARG A 113 17.31 23.56 19.57
CA ARG A 113 17.02 23.68 21.01
C ARG A 113 18.25 23.50 21.91
N LYS A 114 19.31 22.88 21.39
CA LYS A 114 20.59 22.64 22.10
C LYS A 114 20.43 21.88 23.43
N THR A 115 19.42 21.02 23.55
CA THR A 115 19.18 20.23 24.78
C THR A 115 20.00 18.94 24.82
N GLY A 116 20.61 18.53 23.71
CA GLY A 116 21.28 17.22 23.56
C GLY A 116 20.29 16.05 23.41
N GLU A 117 19.00 16.34 23.36
CA GLU A 117 17.93 15.37 23.13
C GLU A 117 17.77 15.09 21.63
N VAL A 118 17.16 13.95 21.30
CA VAL A 118 16.74 13.65 19.93
C VAL A 118 15.65 14.64 19.47
N PRO A 119 15.66 15.08 18.20
CA PRO A 119 14.62 15.95 17.66
C PRO A 119 13.22 15.35 17.86
N ASN A 120 12.26 16.21 18.20
CA ASN A 120 10.88 15.83 18.47
C ASN A 120 9.93 16.73 17.71
N ALA A 121 9.09 16.12 16.86
CA ALA A 121 8.17 16.80 15.95
C ALA A 121 7.14 17.74 16.63
N LYS A 122 7.07 17.77 17.96
CA LYS A 122 6.25 18.71 18.73
C LYS A 122 6.85 20.12 18.82
N TYR A 123 8.15 20.28 18.58
CA TYR A 123 8.83 21.56 18.68
C TYR A 123 9.14 22.11 17.30
N ASP A 124 8.81 23.37 17.07
CA ASP A 124 9.06 24.03 15.80
C ASP A 124 10.56 24.16 15.51
N GLU A 125 11.41 24.10 16.52
CA GLU A 125 12.87 24.15 16.40
C GLU A 125 13.50 22.82 15.95
N ASP A 126 12.73 21.73 15.97
CA ASP A 126 13.16 20.40 15.58
C ASP A 126 12.66 20.15 14.15
N LYS A 127 13.58 20.19 13.17
CA LYS A 127 13.25 20.20 11.74
C LYS A 127 13.77 18.96 11.04
N VAL A 128 12.97 18.43 10.12
CA VAL A 128 13.45 17.55 9.05
C VAL A 128 14.01 18.45 7.95
N PHE A 129 15.30 18.32 7.68
CA PHE A 129 15.97 19.16 6.68
C PHE A 129 16.31 18.39 5.40
N MET A 130 16.29 17.04 5.46
CA MET A 130 16.54 16.19 4.31
C MET A 130 15.64 14.96 4.32
N ILE A 131 15.18 14.57 3.13
CA ILE A 131 14.53 13.27 2.89
C ILE A 131 15.20 12.66 1.66
N CYS A 132 15.88 11.54 1.84
CA CYS A 132 16.45 10.77 0.75
C CYS A 132 15.51 9.63 0.38
N MET A 133 15.25 9.44 -0.91
CA MET A 133 14.35 8.42 -1.41
C MET A 133 14.96 7.70 -2.59
N THR A 134 14.72 6.40 -2.69
CA THR A 134 15.05 5.61 -3.88
C THR A 134 13.87 4.78 -4.32
N VAL A 135 13.64 4.75 -5.63
CA VAL A 135 12.55 4.03 -6.30
C VAL A 135 13.15 2.89 -7.09
N HIS A 136 12.67 1.67 -6.88
CA HIS A 136 13.20 0.44 -7.48
C HIS A 136 12.08 -0.40 -8.07
N TRP A 137 12.39 -1.18 -9.11
CA TRP A 137 11.63 -2.40 -9.34
C TRP A 137 12.06 -3.44 -8.31
N LYS A 138 11.12 -4.17 -7.72
CA LYS A 138 11.39 -5.12 -6.63
C LYS A 138 12.57 -6.07 -6.89
N ASP A 139 12.72 -6.54 -8.12
CA ASP A 139 13.72 -7.54 -8.51
C ASP A 139 14.91 -6.94 -9.29
N ASP A 140 15.06 -5.60 -9.31
CA ASP A 140 16.15 -4.91 -10.00
C ASP A 140 17.16 -4.38 -8.96
N PRO A 141 18.47 -4.66 -9.09
CA PRO A 141 19.47 -4.14 -8.18
C PRO A 141 19.67 -2.63 -8.27
N GLU A 142 19.33 -2.01 -9.41
CA GLU A 142 19.57 -0.59 -9.64
C GLU A 142 18.30 0.25 -9.43
N PRO A 143 18.39 1.40 -8.75
CA PRO A 143 17.26 2.30 -8.60
C PRO A 143 16.85 2.89 -9.95
N LEU A 144 15.55 2.98 -10.18
CA LEU A 144 14.96 3.75 -11.27
C LEU A 144 15.17 5.24 -11.09
N LYS A 145 15.05 5.71 -9.84
CA LYS A 145 15.21 7.10 -9.45
C LYS A 145 15.77 7.20 -8.03
N GLN A 146 16.65 8.17 -7.84
CA GLN A 146 17.18 8.58 -6.55
C GLN A 146 16.85 10.06 -6.39
N ILE A 147 16.18 10.42 -5.30
CA ILE A 147 15.64 11.76 -5.07
C ILE A 147 16.05 12.20 -3.67
N CYS A 148 16.61 13.41 -3.57
CA CYS A 148 16.95 14.03 -2.31
C CYS A 148 16.17 15.34 -2.18
N LEU A 149 15.28 15.42 -1.19
CA LEU A 149 14.57 16.64 -0.85
C LEU A 149 15.34 17.35 0.24
N VAL A 150 15.64 18.63 0.06
CA VAL A 150 16.40 19.46 1.01
C VAL A 150 15.67 20.77 1.28
N ASP A 151 15.78 21.31 2.49
CA ASP A 151 15.20 22.62 2.85
C ASP A 151 16.10 23.81 2.51
N VAL A 152 17.36 23.56 2.17
CA VAL A 152 18.37 24.55 1.78
C VAL A 152 19.03 24.16 0.46
N GLU A 153 19.47 25.17 -0.32
CA GLU A 153 20.25 24.93 -1.53
C GLU A 153 21.50 24.11 -1.21
N THR A 154 21.64 22.97 -1.90
CA THR A 154 22.70 21.99 -1.68
C THR A 154 23.38 21.70 -3.02
N ALA A 155 24.68 21.39 -2.98
CA ALA A 155 25.43 21.05 -4.19
C ALA A 155 24.78 19.85 -4.92
N PRO A 156 24.70 19.87 -6.27
CA PRO A 156 24.13 18.76 -7.02
C PRO A 156 25.03 17.53 -6.95
N ASP A 157 24.41 16.35 -6.81
CA ASP A 157 25.06 15.06 -7.03
C ASP A 157 24.53 14.49 -8.36
N PRO A 158 25.39 14.15 -9.34
CA PRO A 158 24.96 13.64 -10.64
C PRO A 158 24.11 12.36 -10.57
N GLY A 159 24.24 11.55 -9.51
CA GLY A 159 23.44 10.35 -9.29
C GLY A 159 22.06 10.61 -8.69
N TRP A 160 21.80 11.83 -8.22
CA TRP A 160 20.59 12.17 -7.48
C TRP A 160 19.83 13.34 -8.11
N ILE A 161 18.51 13.25 -8.04
CA ILE A 161 17.65 14.39 -8.29
C ILE A 161 17.51 15.13 -6.96
N THR A 162 18.30 16.18 -6.77
CA THR A 162 18.19 17.05 -5.59
C THR A 162 17.14 18.14 -5.84
N ILE A 163 16.16 18.25 -4.94
CA ILE A 163 15.09 19.24 -4.99
C ILE A 163 15.14 20.09 -3.72
N ALA A 164 15.46 21.36 -3.88
CA ALA A 164 15.36 22.34 -2.80
C ALA A 164 13.91 22.80 -2.63
N LEU A 165 13.34 22.58 -1.46
CA LEU A 165 11.98 22.96 -1.10
C LEU A 165 12.02 24.29 -0.36
N THR A 166 11.55 25.35 -1.01
CA THR A 166 11.35 26.64 -0.33
C THR A 166 9.98 26.63 0.35
N ILE A 167 9.96 26.49 1.68
CA ILE A 167 8.73 26.68 2.46
C ILE A 167 8.47 28.20 2.54
N HIS A 168 7.73 28.74 1.58
CA HIS A 168 7.16 30.06 1.73
C HIS A 168 6.02 29.99 2.75
N ASN A 169 6.11 30.80 3.81
CA ASN A 169 5.03 30.96 4.78
C ASN A 169 3.71 31.26 4.07
N MET A 170 2.83 30.25 4.06
CA MET A 170 1.39 30.28 3.81
C MET A 170 0.89 31.28 2.75
N THR A 171 1.02 30.90 1.47
CA THR A 171 -0.09 30.97 0.50
C THR A 171 0.04 29.79 -0.49
N GLY A 172 -0.39 28.60 -0.05
CA GLY A 172 -1.01 27.55 -0.88
C GLY A 172 -0.27 26.91 -2.08
N ASP A 173 0.83 27.45 -2.60
CA ASP A 173 1.40 27.00 -3.86
C ASP A 173 2.84 26.52 -3.71
N LEU A 174 3.04 25.21 -3.95
CA LEU A 174 4.35 24.59 -4.17
C LEU A 174 4.89 25.05 -5.52
N LEU A 175 5.80 26.02 -5.52
CA LEU A 175 6.50 26.46 -6.73
C LEU A 175 7.75 25.59 -6.95
N TRP A 176 7.70 24.76 -8.00
CA TRP A 176 8.84 24.00 -8.48
C TRP A 176 9.81 24.90 -9.24
N ARG A 177 11.04 25.07 -8.76
CA ARG A 177 12.15 25.56 -9.60
C ARG A 177 12.82 24.37 -10.29
N LYS A 178 12.97 24.45 -11.62
CA LYS A 178 13.74 23.45 -12.37
C LYS A 178 15.21 23.49 -11.92
N PRO A 179 15.91 22.34 -11.85
CA PRO A 179 17.33 22.32 -11.58
C PRO A 179 18.10 23.07 -12.68
N VAL A 180 19.13 23.81 -12.27
CA VAL A 180 20.11 24.41 -13.17
C VAL A 180 21.09 23.30 -13.55
N ASN A 181 21.17 23.00 -14.85
CA ASN A 181 22.15 22.06 -15.41
C ASN A 181 23.57 22.60 -15.29
#